data_AF-A0A6A5X279-F1
#
_entry.id   AF-A0A6A5X279-F1
#
_cell.length_a   1.000
_cell.length_b   1.000
_cell.length_c   1.000
_cell.angle_alpha   90.00
_cell.angle_beta   90.00
_cell.angle_gamma   90.00
#
_symmetry.space_group_name_H-M   'P 1'
#
loop_
_entity.id
_entity.type
_entity.pdbx_description
1 polymer ?
#
loop_
_entity_poly.entity_id
_entity_poly.type
_entity_poly.pdbx_seq_one_letter_code
_entity_poly.pdbx_strand_id
1 'polypeptide(L)'
;MSCQPSDLLRYLPDFKVVVCTSCQYALQPSAISRHLKDIHHILRSSRKPFAEYVSTLDLAKPEAVIRSTDTLAQFPVAALPVQDGLKCSHQGCSHMCVTEKRMKSHWNVKHGRPGLRELNWTVVPLQTFFRGNSLRYFMKPSLSLVLSYETLKKSLDGEIEAALLQHYITSTSITLANGVETLSIWQEVMPQLAKRYPFLMYGLLICSALHLAWLRPSERQSYLITAATFQDLAMPLFRAAIAKINTENCNAIFSFHHLLAISSFAMDQENDLLLLECRDGPVVLSHWLFLLRSGCEYVTMVRDSVKDGALKTLLCDRPKYLDIYKDTQTPLKARLLAIIPSADCEDAWSEQECQIYRNAVHHLDHAFACAEGLGTAFDIWVALKAWPILLSPDYLQLLHYSHPGALIALSHYCVLLHKLDGIWYCEGRAKRISGDILQRLDPKWHTHIKIL
;
A
#
# COMPACT_ATOMS: atom_id res chain seq x y z
N MET A 1 -40.40 -42.94 3.04
CA MET A 1 -39.58 -42.10 3.91
C MET A 1 -39.81 -40.65 3.52
N SER A 2 -40.33 -39.81 4.43
CA SER A 2 -40.58 -38.40 4.17
C SER A 2 -39.27 -37.62 4.20
N CYS A 3 -38.74 -37.26 3.04
CA CYS A 3 -37.57 -36.38 2.92
C CYS A 3 -37.95 -34.98 3.42
N GLN A 4 -37.24 -34.48 4.43
CA GLN A 4 -37.44 -33.14 4.96
C GLN A 4 -36.64 -32.12 4.15
N PRO A 5 -37.06 -30.84 4.11
CA PRO A 5 -36.33 -29.80 3.39
C PRO A 5 -34.85 -29.68 3.81
N SER A 6 -34.54 -29.84 5.10
CA SER A 6 -33.18 -29.79 5.66
C SER A 6 -32.24 -30.87 5.14
N ASP A 7 -32.78 -32.00 4.66
CA ASP A 7 -31.98 -33.12 4.16
C ASP A 7 -31.38 -32.81 2.78
N LEU A 8 -32.09 -31.98 2.00
CA LEU A 8 -31.77 -31.73 0.59
C LEU A 8 -31.38 -30.27 0.30
N LEU A 9 -31.88 -29.32 1.10
CA LEU A 9 -31.67 -27.89 0.90
C LEU A 9 -30.85 -27.31 2.05
N ARG A 10 -29.76 -26.63 1.69
CA ARG A 10 -28.92 -25.88 2.62
C ARG A 10 -28.99 -24.40 2.31
N TYR A 11 -29.47 -23.61 3.27
CA TYR A 11 -29.41 -22.15 3.18
C TYR A 11 -27.99 -21.66 3.52
N LEU A 12 -27.46 -20.77 2.69
CA LEU A 12 -26.19 -20.08 2.92
C LEU A 12 -26.50 -18.60 3.19
N PRO A 13 -26.49 -18.15 4.46
CA PRO A 13 -26.95 -16.81 4.84
C PRO A 13 -26.08 -15.70 4.24
N ASP A 14 -24.77 -15.90 4.20
CA ASP A 14 -23.80 -14.91 3.69
C ASP A 14 -24.03 -14.54 2.22
N PHE A 15 -24.57 -15.48 1.44
CA PHE A 15 -24.85 -15.30 0.01
C PHE A 15 -26.33 -15.14 -0.28
N LYS A 16 -27.21 -15.33 0.72
CA LYS A 16 -28.67 -15.33 0.57
C LYS A 16 -29.13 -16.29 -0.53
N VAL A 17 -28.61 -17.52 -0.53
CA VAL A 17 -28.97 -18.57 -1.49
C VAL A 17 -29.32 -19.87 -0.80
N VAL A 18 -30.17 -20.67 -1.44
CA VAL A 18 -30.45 -22.05 -1.02
C VAL A 18 -29.85 -23.02 -2.03
N VAL A 19 -29.00 -23.94 -1.56
CA VAL A 19 -28.26 -24.90 -2.38
C VAL A 19 -28.86 -26.28 -2.21
N CYS A 20 -29.10 -27.00 -3.30
CA CYS A 20 -29.38 -28.43 -3.24
C CYS A 20 -28.09 -29.17 -2.91
N THR A 21 -28.01 -29.85 -1.78
CA THR A 21 -26.80 -30.54 -1.30
C THR A 21 -26.40 -31.70 -2.21
N SER A 22 -27.38 -32.39 -2.78
CA SER A 22 -27.16 -33.50 -3.72
C SER A 22 -26.70 -33.03 -5.10
N CYS A 23 -27.25 -31.92 -5.60
CA CYS A 23 -26.91 -31.41 -6.93
C CYS A 23 -25.78 -30.36 -6.94
N GLN A 24 -25.45 -29.83 -5.77
CA GLN A 24 -24.40 -28.84 -5.52
C GLN A 24 -24.51 -27.58 -6.37
N TYR A 25 -25.73 -27.02 -6.48
CA TYR A 25 -25.98 -25.70 -7.06
C TYR A 25 -27.18 -25.02 -6.40
N ALA A 26 -27.21 -23.69 -6.46
CA ALA A 26 -28.24 -22.85 -5.89
C ALA A 26 -29.54 -22.88 -6.72
N LEU A 27 -30.67 -22.93 -6.02
CA LEU A 27 -32.00 -22.93 -6.60
C LEU A 27 -32.68 -21.58 -6.41
N GLN A 28 -33.36 -21.11 -7.46
CA GLN A 28 -34.28 -19.98 -7.33
C GLN A 28 -35.64 -20.46 -6.83
N PRO A 29 -36.39 -19.66 -6.04
CA PRO A 29 -37.70 -20.06 -5.50
C PRO A 29 -38.66 -20.61 -6.56
N SER A 30 -38.73 -19.96 -7.73
CA SER A 30 -39.58 -20.37 -8.85
C SER A 30 -39.20 -21.73 -9.46
N ALA A 31 -37.95 -22.16 -9.31
CA ALA A 31 -37.43 -23.39 -9.91
C ALA A 31 -37.50 -24.61 -8.98
N ILE A 32 -37.76 -24.42 -7.67
CA ILE A 32 -37.70 -25.51 -6.68
C ILE A 32 -38.71 -26.60 -6.97
N SER A 33 -39.98 -26.24 -7.19
CA SER A 33 -41.04 -27.24 -7.46
C SER A 33 -40.74 -28.08 -8.70
N ARG A 34 -40.11 -27.48 -9.72
CA ARG A 34 -39.69 -28.17 -10.95
C ARG A 34 -38.46 -29.04 -10.71
N HIS A 35 -37.45 -28.51 -10.02
CA HIS A 35 -36.24 -29.25 -9.65
C HIS A 35 -36.55 -30.52 -8.85
N LEU A 36 -37.40 -30.41 -7.82
CA LEU A 36 -37.79 -31.56 -6.99
C LEU A 36 -38.55 -32.63 -7.78
N LYS A 37 -39.33 -32.23 -8.81
CA LYS A 37 -40.02 -33.15 -9.72
C LYS A 37 -39.04 -33.86 -10.66
N ASP A 38 -38.23 -33.07 -11.35
CA ASP A 38 -37.52 -33.53 -12.54
C ASP A 38 -36.21 -34.24 -12.16
N ILE A 39 -35.58 -33.87 -11.04
CA ILE A 39 -34.28 -34.40 -10.62
C ILE A 39 -34.40 -35.35 -9.42
N HIS A 40 -35.24 -35.01 -8.44
CA HIS A 40 -35.40 -35.83 -7.21
C HIS A 40 -36.68 -36.68 -7.19
N HIS A 41 -37.50 -36.60 -8.24
CA HIS A 41 -38.76 -37.37 -8.39
C HIS A 41 -39.71 -37.31 -7.18
N ILE A 42 -39.67 -36.22 -6.40
CA ILE A 42 -40.53 -36.02 -5.23
C ILE A 42 -41.96 -35.78 -5.71
N LEU A 43 -42.94 -36.50 -5.17
CA LEU A 43 -44.36 -36.39 -5.53
C LEU A 43 -44.94 -35.01 -5.21
N ARG A 44 -45.94 -34.56 -5.99
CA ARG A 44 -46.56 -33.23 -5.83
C ARG A 44 -47.08 -32.99 -4.41
N SER A 45 -47.68 -34.00 -3.78
CA SER A 45 -48.20 -33.96 -2.41
C SER A 45 -47.12 -33.69 -1.36
N SER A 46 -45.87 -34.10 -1.62
CA SER A 46 -44.75 -33.99 -0.68
C SER A 46 -43.88 -32.74 -0.89
N ARG A 47 -44.21 -31.85 -1.84
CA ARG A 47 -43.40 -30.65 -2.14
C ARG A 47 -43.77 -29.42 -1.32
N LYS A 48 -44.97 -29.38 -0.73
CA LYS A 48 -45.46 -28.23 0.04
C LYS A 48 -44.48 -27.79 1.14
N PRO A 49 -43.88 -28.69 1.94
CA PRO A 49 -42.92 -28.31 2.98
C PRO A 49 -41.66 -27.62 2.45
N PHE A 50 -41.19 -27.99 1.25
CA PHE A 50 -40.01 -27.37 0.64
C PHE A 50 -40.28 -25.93 0.18
N ALA A 51 -41.47 -25.69 -0.38
CA ALA A 51 -41.89 -24.36 -0.79
C ALA A 51 -42.12 -23.44 0.43
N GLU A 52 -42.74 -23.96 1.49
CA GLU A 52 -42.93 -23.24 2.76
C GLU A 52 -41.57 -22.90 3.40
N TYR A 53 -40.67 -23.87 3.52
CA TYR A 53 -39.32 -23.64 4.04
C TYR A 53 -38.58 -22.53 3.28
N VAL A 54 -38.58 -22.59 1.94
CA VAL A 54 -37.87 -21.59 1.12
C VAL A 54 -38.52 -20.21 1.22
N SER A 55 -39.84 -20.14 1.37
CA SER A 55 -40.55 -18.86 1.50
C SER A 55 -40.18 -18.08 2.77
N THR A 56 -39.65 -18.77 3.79
CA THR A 56 -39.17 -18.13 5.03
C THR A 56 -37.74 -17.57 4.93
N LEU A 57 -37.02 -17.83 3.84
CA LEU A 57 -35.62 -17.43 3.67
C LEU A 57 -35.50 -16.10 2.94
N ASP A 58 -34.55 -15.27 3.38
CA ASP A 58 -34.15 -14.06 2.65
C ASP A 58 -33.23 -14.46 1.49
N LEU A 59 -33.77 -14.50 0.26
CA LEU A 59 -33.05 -14.95 -0.92
C LEU A 59 -32.76 -13.79 -1.88
N ALA A 60 -31.49 -13.66 -2.26
CA ALA A 60 -31.05 -12.69 -3.24
C ALA A 60 -31.38 -13.14 -4.67
N LYS A 61 -31.62 -12.17 -5.55
CA LYS A 61 -31.71 -12.42 -7.00
C LYS A 61 -30.35 -12.88 -7.55
N PRO A 62 -30.30 -13.76 -8.56
CA PRO A 62 -29.05 -14.30 -9.09
C PRO A 62 -28.01 -13.24 -9.47
N GLU A 63 -28.47 -12.08 -9.95
CA GLU A 63 -27.60 -10.98 -10.38
C GLU A 63 -26.87 -10.31 -9.22
N ALA A 64 -27.40 -10.40 -8.00
CA ALA A 64 -26.87 -9.76 -6.80
C ALA A 64 -25.86 -10.64 -6.04
N VAL A 65 -25.93 -11.97 -6.16
CA VAL A 65 -25.13 -12.93 -5.35
C VAL A 65 -23.62 -12.77 -5.55
N ILE A 66 -23.16 -12.47 -6.77
CA ILE A 66 -21.72 -12.41 -7.12
C ILE A 66 -21.18 -10.96 -7.15
N ARG A 67 -22.04 -9.96 -6.94
CA ARG A 67 -21.63 -8.54 -7.03
C ARG A 67 -21.01 -7.99 -5.75
N SER A 68 -21.15 -8.67 -4.60
CA SER A 68 -20.52 -8.24 -3.35
C SER A 68 -19.08 -8.74 -3.23
N THR A 69 -18.20 -7.86 -2.76
CA THR A 69 -16.79 -8.14 -2.48
C THR A 69 -16.62 -9.26 -1.44
N ASP A 70 -17.56 -9.39 -0.52
CA ASP A 70 -17.58 -10.41 0.53
C ASP A 70 -17.73 -11.83 -0.02
N THR A 71 -18.52 -12.00 -1.10
CA THR A 71 -18.72 -13.30 -1.76
C THR A 71 -17.42 -13.87 -2.31
N LEU A 72 -16.52 -13.00 -2.79
CA LEU A 72 -15.24 -13.39 -3.34
C LEU A 72 -14.25 -13.81 -2.24
N ALA A 73 -14.37 -13.27 -1.02
CA ALA A 73 -13.47 -13.60 0.09
C ALA A 73 -13.64 -15.04 0.62
N GLN A 74 -14.85 -15.60 0.53
CA GLN A 74 -15.20 -16.91 1.11
C GLN A 74 -14.98 -18.12 0.16
N PHE A 75 -13.95 -18.07 -0.70
CA PHE A 75 -13.62 -19.18 -1.59
C PHE A 75 -12.71 -20.24 -0.91
N PRO A 76 -13.03 -21.55 -0.96
CA PRO A 76 -14.16 -22.16 -1.65
C PRO A 76 -15.45 -22.18 -0.79
N VAL A 77 -16.60 -22.01 -1.44
CA VAL A 77 -17.91 -22.16 -0.80
C VAL A 77 -18.18 -23.66 -0.60
N ALA A 78 -18.30 -24.09 0.66
CA ALA A 78 -18.31 -25.51 1.05
C ALA A 78 -19.43 -26.38 0.45
N ALA A 79 -20.50 -25.78 -0.10
CA ALA A 79 -21.63 -26.50 -0.71
C ALA A 79 -21.60 -26.53 -2.25
N LEU A 80 -20.55 -26.00 -2.88
CA LEU A 80 -20.41 -25.92 -4.34
C LEU A 80 -19.13 -26.63 -4.81
N PRO A 81 -19.14 -27.28 -5.99
CA PRO A 81 -17.96 -27.95 -6.51
C PRO A 81 -16.95 -26.92 -7.03
N VAL A 82 -15.68 -27.13 -6.73
CA VAL A 82 -14.57 -26.40 -7.36
C VAL A 82 -14.24 -27.09 -8.69
N GLN A 83 -14.15 -26.32 -9.77
CA GLN A 83 -13.87 -26.82 -11.11
C GLN A 83 -12.63 -26.16 -11.68
N ASP A 84 -11.81 -26.93 -12.42
CA ASP A 84 -10.73 -26.36 -13.22
C ASP A 84 -11.32 -25.63 -14.43
N GLY A 85 -11.28 -24.30 -14.38
CA GLY A 85 -11.77 -23.43 -15.42
C GLY A 85 -10.66 -22.59 -16.05
N LEU A 86 -11.07 -21.69 -16.93
CA LEU A 86 -10.21 -20.83 -17.74
C LEU A 86 -10.65 -19.38 -17.56
N LYS A 87 -9.69 -18.51 -17.25
CA LYS A 87 -9.88 -17.04 -17.21
C LYS A 87 -9.17 -16.41 -18.41
N CYS A 88 -9.86 -15.49 -19.10
CA CYS A 88 -9.27 -14.74 -20.19
C CYS A 88 -8.11 -13.85 -19.68
N SER A 89 -6.99 -13.86 -20.41
CA SER A 89 -5.80 -13.04 -20.09
C SER A 89 -5.75 -11.72 -20.87
N HIS A 90 -6.82 -11.33 -21.58
CA HIS A 90 -6.86 -10.03 -22.26
C HIS A 90 -7.09 -8.89 -21.25
N GLN A 91 -6.35 -7.79 -21.38
CA GLN A 91 -6.44 -6.65 -20.49
C GLN A 91 -7.88 -6.12 -20.41
N GLY A 92 -8.38 -5.88 -19.19
CA GLY A 92 -9.75 -5.43 -18.96
C GLY A 92 -10.85 -6.48 -19.19
N CYS A 93 -10.51 -7.73 -19.56
CA CYS A 93 -11.50 -8.79 -19.78
C CYS A 93 -11.66 -9.69 -18.55
N SER A 94 -12.87 -9.74 -17.98
CA SER A 94 -13.19 -10.59 -16.82
C SER A 94 -13.88 -11.91 -17.21
N HIS A 95 -13.80 -12.33 -18.48
CA HIS A 95 -14.49 -13.54 -18.94
C HIS A 95 -13.87 -14.81 -18.37
N MET A 96 -14.73 -15.72 -17.90
CA MET A 96 -14.35 -17.03 -17.36
C MET A 96 -15.27 -18.11 -17.93
N CYS A 97 -14.73 -19.29 -18.20
CA CYS A 97 -15.48 -20.44 -18.66
C CYS A 97 -14.76 -21.76 -18.29
N VAL A 98 -15.40 -22.91 -18.48
CA VAL A 98 -14.83 -24.22 -18.11
C VAL A 98 -14.30 -25.03 -19.29
N THR A 99 -14.40 -24.52 -20.53
CA THR A 99 -13.93 -25.27 -21.71
C THR A 99 -13.16 -24.39 -22.68
N GLU A 100 -12.11 -24.94 -23.28
CA GLU A 100 -11.31 -24.24 -24.29
C GLU A 100 -12.14 -23.84 -25.50
N LYS A 101 -13.11 -24.66 -25.91
CA LYS A 101 -14.03 -24.33 -27.02
C LYS A 101 -14.76 -23.02 -26.76
N ARG A 102 -15.27 -22.80 -25.54
CA ARG A 102 -15.93 -21.56 -25.15
C ARG A 102 -14.94 -20.40 -25.11
N MET A 103 -13.74 -20.62 -24.59
CA MET A 103 -12.71 -19.57 -24.54
C MET A 103 -12.26 -19.13 -25.93
N LYS A 104 -12.02 -20.06 -26.86
CA LYS A 104 -11.69 -19.76 -28.27
C LYS A 104 -12.81 -18.99 -28.96
N SER A 105 -14.07 -19.40 -28.74
CA SER A 105 -15.23 -18.68 -29.27
C SER A 105 -15.34 -17.27 -28.68
N HIS A 106 -15.12 -17.11 -27.38
CA HIS A 106 -15.07 -15.81 -26.72
C HIS A 106 -14.00 -14.91 -27.35
N TRP A 107 -12.79 -15.43 -27.58
CA TRP A 107 -11.70 -14.70 -28.22
C TRP A 107 -12.03 -14.22 -29.63
N ASN A 108 -12.61 -15.09 -30.45
CA ASN A 108 -13.06 -14.71 -31.79
C ASN A 108 -14.09 -13.57 -31.74
N VAL A 109 -15.07 -13.66 -30.84
CA VAL A 109 -16.21 -12.72 -30.77
C VAL A 109 -15.85 -11.40 -30.09
N LYS A 110 -15.07 -11.44 -29.01
CA LYS A 110 -14.77 -10.26 -28.16
C LYS A 110 -13.41 -9.64 -28.43
N HIS A 111 -12.46 -10.39 -28.95
CA HIS A 111 -11.09 -9.92 -29.21
C HIS A 111 -10.71 -9.96 -30.70
N GLY A 112 -11.65 -10.36 -31.58
CA GLY A 112 -11.48 -10.31 -33.04
C GLY A 112 -10.41 -11.25 -33.60
N ARG A 113 -9.89 -12.19 -32.79
CA ARG A 113 -8.83 -13.12 -33.20
C ARG A 113 -8.97 -14.48 -32.52
N PRO A 114 -8.49 -15.57 -33.15
CA PRO A 114 -8.48 -16.89 -32.54
C PRO A 114 -7.54 -16.91 -31.34
N GLY A 115 -8.04 -17.42 -30.22
CA GLY A 115 -7.24 -17.55 -29.01
C GLY A 115 -6.35 -18.80 -29.05
N LEU A 116 -5.09 -18.62 -28.68
CA LEU A 116 -4.06 -19.65 -28.57
C LEU A 116 -3.97 -20.18 -27.13
N ARG A 117 -3.81 -21.50 -27.00
CA ARG A 117 -3.64 -22.19 -25.72
C ARG A 117 -2.40 -21.65 -25.00
N GLU A 118 -2.47 -21.53 -23.67
CA GLU A 118 -1.38 -21.07 -22.77
C GLU A 118 -0.96 -19.58 -22.87
N LEU A 119 -1.28 -18.91 -23.98
CA LEU A 119 -1.00 -17.48 -24.17
C LEU A 119 -2.19 -16.58 -23.81
N ASN A 120 -3.42 -17.05 -24.02
CA ASN A 120 -4.61 -16.19 -24.06
C ASN A 120 -5.59 -16.41 -22.92
N TRP A 121 -5.35 -17.44 -22.10
CA TRP A 121 -6.09 -17.70 -20.88
C TRP A 121 -5.22 -18.49 -19.90
N THR A 122 -5.64 -18.47 -18.64
CA THR A 122 -5.00 -19.17 -17.54
C THR A 122 -5.96 -20.15 -16.89
N VAL A 123 -5.44 -21.28 -16.42
CA VAL A 123 -6.24 -22.27 -15.68
C VAL A 123 -6.46 -21.76 -14.26
N VAL A 124 -7.71 -21.74 -13.81
CA VAL A 124 -8.11 -21.20 -12.51
C VAL A 124 -9.18 -22.06 -11.85
N PRO A 125 -9.18 -22.19 -10.51
CA PRO A 125 -10.27 -22.84 -9.80
C PRO A 125 -11.51 -21.92 -9.81
N LEU A 126 -12.62 -22.42 -10.34
CA LEU A 126 -13.90 -21.71 -10.47
C LEU A 126 -15.00 -22.38 -9.63
N GLN A 127 -15.91 -21.57 -9.11
CA GLN A 127 -17.22 -22.00 -8.59
C GLN A 127 -18.33 -21.19 -9.27
N THR A 128 -19.57 -21.70 -9.24
CA THR A 128 -20.77 -20.98 -9.68
C THR A 128 -21.94 -21.36 -8.78
N PHE A 129 -22.77 -20.37 -8.42
CA PHE A 129 -23.99 -20.64 -7.66
C PHE A 129 -25.05 -21.26 -8.56
N PHE A 130 -25.30 -20.69 -9.74
CA PHE A 130 -26.40 -21.08 -10.61
C PHE A 130 -25.92 -21.76 -11.90
N ARG A 131 -26.85 -22.44 -12.59
CA ARG A 131 -26.66 -23.06 -13.90
C ARG A 131 -27.59 -22.42 -14.95
N GLY A 132 -27.37 -22.72 -16.23
CA GLY A 132 -28.19 -22.22 -17.33
C GLY A 132 -27.99 -20.71 -17.57
N ASN A 133 -29.08 -19.97 -17.75
CA ASN A 133 -29.04 -18.54 -18.11
C ASN A 133 -28.45 -17.65 -17.00
N SER A 134 -28.46 -18.12 -15.75
CA SER A 134 -27.88 -17.39 -14.60
C SER A 134 -26.46 -17.85 -14.26
N LEU A 135 -25.83 -18.67 -15.10
CA LEU A 135 -24.46 -19.16 -14.90
C LEU A 135 -23.47 -17.99 -14.85
N ARG A 136 -22.74 -17.88 -13.74
CA ARG A 136 -21.67 -16.89 -13.56
C ARG A 136 -20.58 -17.50 -12.69
N TYR A 137 -19.39 -17.61 -13.26
CA TYR A 137 -18.24 -18.12 -12.54
C TYR A 137 -17.61 -17.06 -11.65
N PHE A 138 -17.06 -17.49 -10.52
CA PHE A 138 -16.23 -16.69 -9.65
C PHE A 138 -15.03 -17.51 -9.16
N MET A 139 -14.00 -16.80 -8.71
CA MET A 139 -12.74 -17.37 -8.24
C MET A 139 -12.22 -16.57 -7.04
N LYS A 140 -11.19 -17.08 -6.36
CA LYS A 140 -10.56 -16.36 -5.24
C LYS A 140 -9.94 -15.02 -5.68
N PRO A 141 -10.23 -13.89 -5.01
CA PRO A 141 -9.77 -12.55 -5.40
C PRO A 141 -8.25 -12.43 -5.33
N SER A 142 -7.57 -13.12 -4.40
CA SER A 142 -6.11 -13.15 -4.35
C SER A 142 -5.49 -13.76 -5.61
N LEU A 143 -6.11 -14.78 -6.20
CA LEU A 143 -5.66 -15.37 -7.48
C LEU A 143 -5.97 -14.44 -8.66
N SER A 144 -7.04 -13.65 -8.58
CA SER A 144 -7.35 -12.65 -9.62
C SER A 144 -6.26 -11.58 -9.74
N LEU A 145 -5.68 -11.17 -8.60
CA LEU A 145 -4.54 -10.25 -8.49
C LEU A 145 -3.22 -10.87 -8.97
N VAL A 146 -2.98 -12.14 -8.64
CA VAL A 146 -1.79 -12.89 -9.11
C VAL A 146 -1.84 -13.06 -10.64
N LEU A 147 -3.02 -13.30 -11.21
CA LEU A 147 -3.18 -13.47 -12.66
C LEU A 147 -3.16 -12.14 -13.41
N SER A 148 -3.68 -11.05 -12.82
CA SER A 148 -3.46 -9.72 -13.37
C SER A 148 -1.97 -9.36 -13.34
N TYR A 149 -1.26 -9.74 -12.27
CA TYR A 149 0.20 -9.64 -12.18
C TYR A 149 0.92 -10.44 -13.27
N GLU A 150 0.58 -11.71 -13.50
CA GLU A 150 1.21 -12.51 -14.59
C GLU A 150 0.90 -11.96 -15.98
N THR A 151 -0.27 -11.36 -16.16
CA THR A 151 -0.68 -10.74 -17.43
C THR A 151 0.03 -9.41 -17.65
N LEU A 152 0.18 -8.58 -16.61
CA LEU A 152 0.93 -7.33 -16.64
C LEU A 152 2.45 -7.58 -16.79
N LYS A 153 2.98 -8.61 -16.13
CA LYS A 153 4.36 -9.09 -16.31
C LYS A 153 4.62 -9.57 -17.74
N LYS A 154 3.61 -10.09 -18.43
CA LYS A 154 3.69 -10.43 -19.86
C LYS A 154 3.55 -9.22 -20.79
N SER A 155 3.05 -8.07 -20.31
CA SER A 155 2.87 -6.85 -21.12
C SER A 155 3.96 -5.80 -20.92
N LEU A 156 4.78 -5.90 -19.85
CA LEU A 156 6.01 -5.14 -19.74
C LEU A 156 7.11 -5.86 -20.52
N ASP A 157 7.81 -5.14 -21.41
CA ASP A 157 8.97 -5.69 -22.10
C ASP A 157 10.02 -6.12 -21.07
N GLY A 158 10.30 -7.43 -21.01
CA GLY A 158 11.27 -8.00 -20.06
C GLY A 158 12.68 -7.39 -20.17
N GLU A 159 12.96 -6.72 -21.28
CA GLU A 159 14.17 -5.92 -21.50
C GLU A 159 14.24 -4.70 -20.56
N ILE A 160 13.12 -4.02 -20.30
CA ILE A 160 13.06 -2.86 -19.39
C ILE A 160 13.31 -3.32 -17.95
N GLU A 161 12.67 -4.41 -17.51
CA GLU A 161 12.89 -4.96 -16.17
C GLU A 161 14.36 -5.36 -15.97
N ALA A 162 14.96 -6.02 -16.96
CA ALA A 162 16.36 -6.43 -16.93
C ALA A 162 17.32 -5.23 -16.87
N ALA A 163 17.08 -4.19 -17.70
CA ALA A 163 17.90 -2.99 -17.72
C ALA A 163 17.83 -2.22 -16.39
N LEU A 164 16.63 -2.10 -15.79
CA LEU A 164 16.44 -1.43 -14.50
C LEU A 164 17.05 -2.22 -13.34
N LEU A 165 16.96 -3.56 -13.38
CA LEU A 165 17.62 -4.42 -12.40
C LEU A 165 19.14 -4.32 -12.51
N GLN A 166 19.68 -4.29 -13.73
CA GLN A 166 21.11 -4.08 -13.94
C GLN A 166 21.55 -2.73 -13.36
N HIS A 167 20.82 -1.65 -13.66
CA HIS A 167 21.08 -0.33 -13.08
C HIS A 167 20.97 -0.32 -11.55
N TYR A 168 20.06 -1.12 -10.99
CA TYR A 168 19.96 -1.29 -9.55
C TYR A 168 21.26 -1.83 -8.96
N ILE A 169 21.72 -2.95 -9.51
CA ILE A 169 22.89 -3.69 -9.03
C ILE A 169 24.16 -2.85 -9.18
N THR A 170 24.34 -2.15 -10.31
CA THR A 170 25.58 -1.43 -10.60
C THR A 170 25.62 0.00 -10.06
N SER A 171 24.47 0.60 -9.76
CA SER A 171 24.41 2.04 -9.50
C SER A 171 23.45 2.41 -8.38
N THR A 172 22.15 2.11 -8.49
CA THR A 172 21.15 2.57 -7.50
C THR A 172 21.47 2.07 -6.10
N SER A 173 21.79 0.78 -5.94
CA SER A 173 22.14 0.18 -4.65
C SER A 173 23.30 0.87 -3.91
N ILE A 174 24.29 1.37 -4.66
CA ILE A 174 25.42 2.14 -4.10
C ILE A 174 24.92 3.47 -3.53
N THR A 175 24.03 4.15 -4.24
CA THR A 175 23.48 5.45 -3.80
C THR A 175 22.53 5.35 -2.61
N LEU A 176 21.95 4.17 -2.36
CA LEU A 176 21.07 3.94 -1.20
C LEU A 176 21.84 3.58 0.07
N ALA A 177 23.11 3.19 -0.07
CA ALA A 177 23.96 2.82 1.05
C ALA A 177 24.49 4.05 1.79
N ASN A 178 24.47 3.97 3.12
CA ASN A 178 25.15 4.89 4.03
C ASN A 178 26.28 4.12 4.72
N GLY A 179 27.43 4.02 4.05
CA GLY A 179 28.60 3.28 4.52
C GLY A 179 28.62 1.79 4.17
N VAL A 180 29.75 1.14 4.50
CA VAL A 180 30.06 -0.24 4.08
C VAL A 180 29.07 -1.27 4.65
N GLU A 181 28.59 -1.05 5.86
CA GLU A 181 27.68 -1.99 6.54
C GLU A 181 26.30 -2.09 5.87
N THR A 182 25.80 -0.98 5.32
CA THR A 182 24.51 -0.97 4.62
C THR A 182 24.67 -1.29 3.14
N LEU A 183 25.87 -1.13 2.56
CA LEU A 183 26.15 -1.44 1.16
C LEU A 183 25.87 -2.91 0.83
N SER A 184 26.35 -3.85 1.64
CA SER A 184 26.10 -5.29 1.44
C SER A 184 24.60 -5.61 1.48
N ILE A 185 23.84 -4.89 2.29
CA ILE A 185 22.38 -5.05 2.35
C ILE A 185 21.75 -4.63 1.02
N TRP A 186 22.06 -3.43 0.54
CA TRP A 186 21.45 -2.91 -0.68
C TRP A 186 21.91 -3.64 -1.94
N GLN A 187 23.18 -4.05 -2.02
CA GLN A 187 23.76 -4.72 -3.18
C GLN A 187 23.50 -6.22 -3.25
N GLU A 188 23.46 -6.92 -2.12
CA GLU A 188 23.39 -8.39 -2.11
C GLU A 188 22.10 -8.91 -1.47
N VAL A 189 21.80 -8.49 -0.25
CA VAL A 189 20.64 -9.01 0.51
C VAL A 189 19.32 -8.65 -0.16
N MET A 190 19.18 -7.38 -0.58
CA MET A 190 17.95 -6.89 -1.22
C MET A 190 17.63 -7.63 -2.54
N PRO A 191 18.56 -7.77 -3.51
CA PRO A 191 18.32 -8.58 -4.70
C PRO A 191 18.05 -10.06 -4.41
N GLN A 192 18.71 -10.67 -3.42
CA GLN A 192 18.46 -12.07 -3.06
C GLN A 192 17.04 -12.27 -2.52
N LEU A 193 16.56 -11.38 -1.65
CA LEU A 193 15.17 -11.40 -1.19
C LEU A 193 14.20 -11.14 -2.34
N ALA A 194 14.52 -10.19 -3.23
CA ALA A 194 13.68 -9.84 -4.38
C ALA A 194 13.43 -11.02 -5.33
N LYS A 195 14.38 -11.96 -5.46
CA LYS A 195 14.18 -13.19 -6.25
C LYS A 195 13.01 -14.04 -5.73
N ARG A 196 12.76 -14.02 -4.42
CA ARG A 196 11.68 -14.80 -3.77
C ARG A 196 10.37 -14.02 -3.65
N TYR A 197 10.44 -12.69 -3.61
CA TYR A 197 9.32 -11.81 -3.31
C TYR A 197 9.09 -10.77 -4.43
N PRO A 198 8.10 -10.99 -5.32
CA PRO A 198 7.90 -10.11 -6.48
C PRO A 198 7.62 -8.64 -6.15
N PHE A 199 6.90 -8.35 -5.06
CA PHE A 199 6.68 -6.97 -4.63
C PHE A 199 8.00 -6.26 -4.32
N LEU A 200 8.96 -6.98 -3.71
CA LEU A 200 10.28 -6.43 -3.42
C LEU A 200 11.08 -6.21 -4.70
N MET A 201 11.01 -7.12 -5.68
CA MET A 201 11.62 -6.92 -6.99
C MET A 201 11.13 -5.62 -7.63
N TYR A 202 9.82 -5.39 -7.67
CA TYR A 202 9.28 -4.13 -8.16
C TYR A 202 9.77 -2.93 -7.36
N GLY A 203 9.92 -3.05 -6.03
CA GLY A 203 10.56 -2.02 -5.22
C GLY A 203 11.96 -1.62 -5.72
N LEU A 204 12.78 -2.60 -6.12
CA LEU A 204 14.11 -2.33 -6.69
C LEU A 204 14.00 -1.60 -8.03
N LEU A 205 13.08 -2.04 -8.90
CA LEU A 205 12.87 -1.45 -10.22
C LEU A 205 12.32 -0.03 -10.14
N ILE A 206 11.40 0.25 -9.20
CA ILE A 206 10.88 1.58 -8.91
C ILE A 206 12.03 2.51 -8.54
N CYS A 207 12.85 2.15 -7.55
CA CYS A 207 14.00 2.97 -7.15
C CYS A 207 14.98 3.19 -8.32
N SER A 208 15.23 2.18 -9.15
CA SER A 208 16.09 2.34 -10.34
C SER A 208 15.51 3.27 -11.38
N ALA A 209 14.22 3.16 -11.69
CA ALA A 209 13.56 4.06 -12.63
C ALA A 209 13.62 5.50 -12.12
N LEU A 210 13.34 5.72 -10.84
CA LEU A 210 13.41 7.05 -10.21
C LEU A 210 14.84 7.62 -10.19
N HIS A 211 15.84 6.77 -9.93
CA HIS A 211 17.24 7.18 -9.99
C HIS A 211 17.64 7.58 -11.43
N LEU A 212 17.19 6.83 -12.45
CA LEU A 212 17.39 7.21 -13.85
C LEU A 212 16.62 8.48 -14.23
N ALA A 213 15.42 8.69 -13.68
CA ALA A 213 14.65 9.92 -13.89
C ALA A 213 15.41 11.16 -13.38
N TRP A 214 16.19 11.00 -12.30
CA TRP A 214 17.07 12.04 -11.78
C TRP A 214 18.32 12.23 -12.66
N LEU A 215 19.00 11.14 -13.05
CA LEU A 215 20.21 11.19 -13.89
C LEU A 215 19.93 11.68 -15.32
N ARG A 216 18.71 11.49 -15.83
CA ARG A 216 18.31 11.79 -17.22
C ARG A 216 17.08 12.69 -17.26
N PRO A 217 17.22 14.00 -16.99
CA PRO A 217 16.09 14.93 -16.96
C PRO A 217 15.24 14.94 -18.23
N SER A 218 15.84 14.72 -19.41
CA SER A 218 15.12 14.66 -20.69
C SER A 218 14.14 13.49 -20.81
N GLU A 219 14.39 12.39 -20.09
CA GLU A 219 13.57 11.17 -20.11
C GLU A 219 12.77 10.99 -18.79
N ARG A 220 12.85 11.98 -17.89
CA ARG A 220 12.30 11.92 -16.53
C ARG A 220 10.86 11.43 -16.49
N GLN A 221 9.98 12.01 -17.32
CA GLN A 221 8.56 11.65 -17.34
C GLN A 221 8.32 10.18 -17.67
N SER A 222 9.09 9.62 -18.60
CA SER A 222 9.01 8.20 -18.99
C SER A 222 9.35 7.29 -17.81
N TYR A 223 10.43 7.61 -17.09
CA TYR A 223 10.83 6.86 -15.92
C TYR A 223 9.88 7.03 -14.72
N LEU A 224 9.27 8.20 -14.54
CA LEU A 224 8.21 8.41 -13.54
C LEU A 224 6.98 7.55 -13.83
N ILE A 225 6.53 7.49 -15.09
CA ILE A 225 5.42 6.62 -15.52
C ILE A 225 5.79 5.15 -15.29
N THR A 226 7.03 4.77 -15.60
CA THR A 226 7.55 3.41 -15.39
C THR A 226 7.54 3.04 -13.90
N ALA A 227 8.04 3.93 -13.03
CA ALA A 227 8.02 3.75 -11.59
C ALA A 227 6.58 3.61 -11.05
N ALA A 228 5.66 4.48 -11.48
CA ALA A 228 4.24 4.41 -11.09
C ALA A 228 3.60 3.08 -11.52
N THR A 229 3.90 2.60 -12.74
CA THR A 229 3.42 1.32 -13.25
C THR A 229 3.88 0.15 -12.36
N PHE A 230 5.17 0.11 -12.01
CA PHE A 230 5.67 -0.91 -11.09
C PHE A 230 5.10 -0.79 -9.68
N GLN A 231 4.83 0.43 -9.20
CA GLN A 231 4.19 0.64 -7.91
C GLN A 231 2.77 0.06 -7.88
N ASP A 232 1.98 0.26 -8.94
CA ASP A 232 0.64 -0.32 -9.08
C ASP A 232 0.67 -1.86 -9.08
N LEU A 233 1.74 -2.46 -9.58
CA LEU A 233 1.97 -3.92 -9.54
C LEU A 233 2.40 -4.39 -8.15
N ALA A 234 3.27 -3.63 -7.48
CA ALA A 234 3.86 -4.02 -6.20
C ALA A 234 2.86 -3.94 -5.04
N MET A 235 2.04 -2.89 -5.00
CA MET A 235 1.20 -2.57 -3.84
C MET A 235 0.17 -3.66 -3.48
N PRO A 236 -0.57 -4.28 -4.42
CA PRO A 236 -1.49 -5.36 -4.10
C PRO A 236 -0.78 -6.60 -3.53
N LEU A 237 0.40 -6.93 -4.08
CA LEU A 237 1.22 -8.05 -3.64
C LEU A 237 1.79 -7.80 -2.23
N PHE A 238 2.25 -6.58 -1.98
CA PHE A 238 2.73 -6.14 -0.68
C PHE A 238 1.62 -6.20 0.39
N ARG A 239 0.41 -5.69 0.08
CA ARG A 239 -0.74 -5.77 0.99
C ARG A 239 -1.11 -7.22 1.32
N ALA A 240 -1.07 -8.12 0.34
CA ALA A 240 -1.33 -9.54 0.55
C ALA A 240 -0.26 -10.21 1.43
N ALA A 241 1.00 -9.79 1.32
CA ALA A 241 2.09 -10.26 2.17
C ALA A 241 1.94 -9.78 3.62
N ILE A 242 1.61 -8.50 3.84
CA ILE A 242 1.35 -7.92 5.17
C ILE A 242 0.25 -8.68 5.90
N ALA A 243 -0.84 -9.02 5.20
CA ALA A 243 -1.97 -9.75 5.80
C ALA A 243 -1.59 -11.14 6.37
N LYS A 244 -0.40 -11.66 6.04
CA LYS A 244 0.13 -12.96 6.48
C LYS A 244 1.58 -12.84 6.93
N ILE A 245 1.88 -11.83 7.72
CA ILE A 245 3.24 -11.58 8.21
C ILE A 245 3.74 -12.75 9.07
N ASN A 246 4.98 -13.19 8.82
CA ASN A 246 5.66 -14.24 9.55
C ASN A 246 7.18 -14.06 9.48
N THR A 247 7.92 -14.95 10.15
CA THR A 247 9.39 -14.91 10.21
C THR A 247 10.07 -15.08 8.83
N GLU A 248 9.42 -15.70 7.85
CA GLU A 248 9.98 -15.91 6.52
C GLU A 248 9.87 -14.68 5.60
N ASN A 249 8.75 -13.95 5.68
CA ASN A 249 8.45 -12.82 4.79
C ASN A 249 8.69 -11.44 5.43
N CYS A 250 8.90 -11.38 6.75
CA CYS A 250 9.10 -10.14 7.49
C CYS A 250 10.23 -9.27 6.93
N ASN A 251 11.37 -9.89 6.60
CA ASN A 251 12.53 -9.22 6.02
C ASN A 251 12.17 -8.55 4.68
N ALA A 252 11.46 -9.26 3.81
CA ALA A 252 11.08 -8.71 2.51
C ALA A 252 10.04 -7.58 2.63
N ILE A 253 9.07 -7.73 3.54
CA ILE A 253 8.07 -6.69 3.84
C ILE A 253 8.77 -5.43 4.35
N PHE A 254 9.68 -5.58 5.31
CA PHE A 254 10.47 -4.48 5.87
C PHE A 254 11.36 -3.80 4.82
N SER A 255 12.03 -4.58 3.98
CA SER A 255 12.82 -4.11 2.85
C SER A 255 12.00 -3.28 1.86
N PHE A 256 10.84 -3.79 1.44
CA PHE A 256 9.97 -3.08 0.51
C PHE A 256 9.42 -1.80 1.13
N HIS A 257 9.08 -1.82 2.42
CA HIS A 257 8.67 -0.62 3.14
C HIS A 257 9.74 0.50 3.09
N HIS A 258 11.02 0.15 3.25
CA HIS A 258 12.11 1.13 3.11
C HIS A 258 12.22 1.69 1.69
N LEU A 259 12.17 0.83 0.68
CA LEU A 259 12.20 1.24 -0.73
C LEU A 259 11.00 2.13 -1.08
N LEU A 260 9.82 1.84 -0.53
CA LEU A 260 8.61 2.62 -0.77
C LEU A 260 8.73 4.03 -0.17
N ALA A 261 9.33 4.16 1.02
CA ALA A 261 9.63 5.49 1.57
C ALA A 261 10.60 6.26 0.66
N ILE A 262 11.72 5.66 0.24
CA ILE A 262 12.67 6.29 -0.71
C ILE A 262 11.97 6.70 -2.01
N SER A 263 11.16 5.81 -2.57
CA SER A 263 10.42 6.05 -3.81
C SER A 263 9.44 7.21 -3.67
N SER A 264 8.74 7.28 -2.53
CA SER A 264 7.86 8.40 -2.20
C SER A 264 8.63 9.72 -2.18
N PHE A 265 9.79 9.77 -1.53
CA PHE A 265 10.66 10.95 -1.54
C PHE A 265 11.14 11.34 -2.94
N ALA A 266 11.45 10.38 -3.80
CA ALA A 266 11.90 10.66 -5.16
C ALA A 266 10.77 11.13 -6.10
N MET A 267 9.58 10.54 -5.99
CA MET A 267 8.41 10.90 -6.82
C MET A 267 7.83 12.25 -6.43
N ASP A 268 7.82 12.58 -5.15
CA ASP A 268 7.28 13.81 -4.58
C ASP A 268 8.22 15.01 -4.81
N GLN A 269 9.03 15.01 -5.88
CA GLN A 269 9.81 16.16 -6.32
C GLN A 269 8.96 17.19 -7.07
N GLU A 270 7.75 16.82 -7.52
CA GLU A 270 6.81 17.71 -8.21
C GLU A 270 5.69 18.24 -7.30
N ASN A 271 5.42 17.60 -6.16
CA ASN A 271 4.51 18.09 -5.13
C ASN A 271 5.35 18.70 -4.01
N ASP A 272 5.44 20.03 -4.01
CA ASP A 272 6.48 20.86 -3.39
C ASP A 272 6.64 20.78 -1.86
N LEU A 273 5.81 20.02 -1.15
CA LEU A 273 5.39 20.51 0.15
C LEU A 273 5.85 19.70 1.36
N LEU A 274 6.29 18.44 1.21
CA LEU A 274 6.73 17.52 2.28
C LEU A 274 5.76 17.38 3.48
N LEU A 275 5.52 18.43 4.27
CA LEU A 275 4.51 18.52 5.35
C LEU A 275 3.46 19.64 5.10
N LEU A 276 3.65 20.51 4.10
CA LEU A 276 2.88 21.74 3.88
C LEU A 276 1.74 21.55 2.89
N GLU A 277 0.68 20.83 3.21
CA GLU A 277 -0.40 20.56 2.23
C GLU A 277 -1.08 21.82 1.64
N CYS A 278 -1.87 21.62 0.57
CA CYS A 278 -2.69 22.68 -0.03
C CYS A 278 -3.67 23.25 1.00
N ARG A 279 -3.76 24.59 1.10
CA ARG A 279 -4.58 25.29 2.10
C ARG A 279 -6.08 24.97 2.01
N ASP A 280 -6.56 24.65 0.82
CA ASP A 280 -7.99 24.44 0.55
C ASP A 280 -8.41 22.94 0.53
N GLY A 281 -7.47 22.04 0.82
CA GLY A 281 -7.72 20.60 0.88
C GLY A 281 -8.10 20.10 2.28
N PRO A 282 -8.59 18.86 2.42
CA PRO A 282 -8.66 18.22 3.74
C PRO A 282 -7.26 18.09 4.35
N VAL A 283 -7.15 18.14 5.68
CA VAL A 283 -5.91 17.78 6.40
C VAL A 283 -5.65 16.30 6.16
N VAL A 284 -4.73 15.98 5.26
CA VAL A 284 -4.27 14.62 4.97
C VAL A 284 -2.86 14.48 5.54
N LEU A 285 -2.44 13.25 5.82
CA LEU A 285 -1.03 13.00 6.11
C LEU A 285 -0.31 12.88 4.78
N SER A 286 0.79 13.62 4.62
CA SER A 286 1.66 13.48 3.47
C SER A 286 2.04 12.01 3.27
N HIS A 287 1.97 11.54 2.02
CA HIS A 287 2.00 10.09 1.72
C HIS A 287 3.21 9.38 2.32
N TRP A 288 4.40 9.98 2.25
CA TRP A 288 5.61 9.44 2.85
C TRP A 288 5.54 9.37 4.39
N LEU A 289 4.92 10.35 5.06
CA LEU A 289 4.82 10.38 6.51
C LEU A 289 3.84 9.30 7.00
N PHE A 290 2.71 9.16 6.30
CA PHE A 290 1.78 8.05 6.53
C PHE A 290 2.48 6.71 6.38
N LEU A 291 3.24 6.53 5.30
CA LEU A 291 3.99 5.30 5.05
C LEU A 291 4.96 5.01 6.20
N LEU A 292 5.78 5.98 6.60
CA LEU A 292 6.76 5.79 7.66
C LEU A 292 6.12 5.49 9.02
N ARG A 293 5.04 6.20 9.39
CA ARG A 293 4.32 5.95 10.65
C ARG A 293 3.65 4.58 10.67
N SER A 294 2.98 4.22 9.59
CA SER A 294 2.40 2.87 9.41
C SER A 294 3.51 1.82 9.45
N GLY A 295 4.66 2.14 8.84
CA GLY A 295 5.92 1.41 8.90
C GLY A 295 6.32 1.02 10.32
N CYS A 296 6.32 1.98 11.24
CA CYS A 296 6.71 1.77 12.64
C CYS A 296 5.87 0.69 13.33
N GLU A 297 4.57 0.59 13.05
CA GLU A 297 3.72 -0.48 13.60
C GLU A 297 4.18 -1.86 13.09
N TYR A 298 4.47 -1.99 11.80
CA TYR A 298 5.01 -3.25 11.25
C TYR A 298 6.38 -3.58 11.83
N VAL A 299 7.26 -2.58 11.98
CA VAL A 299 8.59 -2.74 12.58
C VAL A 299 8.50 -3.29 13.99
N THR A 300 7.51 -2.89 14.79
CA THR A 300 7.31 -3.50 16.12
C THR A 300 6.95 -4.97 16.05
N MET A 301 6.15 -5.40 15.08
CA MET A 301 5.76 -6.80 14.90
C MET A 301 6.90 -7.69 14.39
N VAL A 302 7.78 -7.15 13.54
CA VAL A 302 8.89 -7.92 12.95
C VAL A 302 10.22 -7.77 13.69
N ARG A 303 10.30 -6.85 14.65
CA ARG A 303 11.55 -6.48 15.33
C ARG A 303 12.34 -7.69 15.80
N ASP A 304 11.67 -8.60 16.50
CA ASP A 304 12.35 -9.76 17.10
C ASP A 304 12.94 -10.71 16.05
N SER A 305 12.39 -10.74 14.85
CA SER A 305 12.89 -11.55 13.73
C SER A 305 14.01 -10.85 12.95
N VAL A 306 13.99 -9.52 12.92
CA VAL A 306 14.90 -8.71 12.09
C VAL A 306 16.16 -8.28 12.88
N LYS A 307 16.06 -8.09 14.21
CA LYS A 307 17.13 -7.56 15.08
C LYS A 307 18.40 -8.39 15.09
N ASP A 308 18.26 -9.71 14.92
CA ASP A 308 19.38 -10.65 14.91
C ASP A 308 19.82 -11.02 13.47
N GLY A 309 19.14 -10.48 12.45
CA GLY A 309 19.32 -10.82 11.04
C GLY A 309 20.17 -9.84 10.24
N ALA A 310 20.30 -10.11 8.94
CA ALA A 310 21.10 -9.31 8.01
C ALA A 310 20.60 -7.85 7.84
N LEU A 311 19.34 -7.57 8.17
CA LEU A 311 18.73 -6.24 8.06
C LEU A 311 18.80 -5.43 9.36
N LYS A 312 19.49 -5.93 10.39
CA LYS A 312 19.57 -5.27 11.71
C LYS A 312 20.08 -3.83 11.66
N THR A 313 20.96 -3.49 10.73
CA THR A 313 21.50 -2.12 10.62
C THR A 313 20.49 -1.15 9.99
N LEU A 314 19.50 -1.66 9.25
CA LEU A 314 18.37 -0.87 8.77
C LEU A 314 17.28 -0.71 9.84
N LEU A 315 17.23 -1.62 10.83
CA LEU A 315 16.50 -1.33 12.05
C LEU A 315 17.20 -0.16 12.75
N CYS A 316 16.61 1.02 12.66
CA CYS A 316 16.79 1.99 13.73
C CYS A 316 16.08 1.41 14.96
N ASP A 317 16.74 0.51 15.70
CA ASP A 317 16.48 0.42 17.13
C ASP A 317 16.48 1.84 17.64
N ARG A 318 15.41 2.29 18.35
CA ARG A 318 15.30 3.58 19.07
C ARG A 318 16.72 4.00 19.40
N PRO A 319 17.34 4.87 18.57
CA PRO A 319 18.78 4.89 18.65
C PRO A 319 19.16 5.38 20.02
N LYS A 320 20.36 4.99 20.42
CA LYS A 320 21.11 5.58 21.51
C LYS A 320 21.04 7.12 21.50
N TYR A 321 20.64 7.74 20.37
CA TYR A 321 20.19 9.12 20.28
C TYR A 321 19.20 9.58 21.35
N LEU A 322 18.28 8.73 21.82
CA LEU A 322 17.36 9.07 22.92
C LEU A 322 18.11 9.19 24.25
N ASP A 323 19.20 8.44 24.42
CA ASP A 323 20.08 8.49 25.59
C ASP A 323 21.11 9.64 25.50
N ILE A 324 21.40 10.14 24.28
CA ILE A 324 22.30 11.29 24.06
C ILE A 324 21.63 12.59 24.52
N TYR A 325 20.30 12.69 24.39
CA TYR A 325 19.57 13.88 24.81
C TYR A 325 19.37 13.91 26.31
N LYS A 326 20.26 14.63 26.98
CA LYS A 326 19.95 15.17 28.31
C LYS A 326 19.01 16.34 28.07
N ASP A 327 17.79 16.29 28.61
CA ASP A 327 16.84 17.41 28.55
C ASP A 327 17.48 18.65 29.18
N THR A 328 18.16 19.40 28.32
CA THR A 328 18.99 20.54 28.66
C THR A 328 18.50 21.68 27.80
N GLN A 329 18.43 22.87 28.39
CA GLN A 329 17.94 24.04 27.70
C GLN A 329 19.00 24.53 26.70
N THR A 330 18.93 24.03 25.48
CA THR A 330 19.84 24.47 24.42
C THR A 330 19.53 25.90 23.98
N PRO A 331 20.50 26.63 23.41
CA PRO A 331 20.25 27.95 22.84
C PRO A 331 19.17 27.95 21.75
N LEU A 332 19.07 26.86 20.97
CA LEU A 332 18.04 26.73 19.93
C LEU A 332 16.65 26.59 20.54
N LYS A 333 16.50 25.67 21.51
CA LYS A 333 15.23 25.45 22.23
C LYS A 333 14.78 26.73 22.93
N ALA A 334 15.67 27.40 23.66
CA ALA A 334 15.36 28.67 24.31
C ALA A 334 14.89 29.74 23.31
N ARG A 335 15.57 29.89 22.17
CA ARG A 335 15.23 30.88 21.15
C ARG A 335 13.91 30.59 20.43
N LEU A 336 13.57 29.32 20.20
CA LEU A 336 12.29 28.91 19.62
C LEU A 336 11.14 29.07 20.62
N LEU A 337 11.35 28.71 21.88
CA LEU A 337 10.33 28.89 22.92
C LEU A 337 10.02 30.36 23.21
N ALA A 338 11.00 31.25 23.05
CA ALA A 338 10.82 32.70 23.20
C ALA A 338 9.95 33.35 22.10
N ILE A 339 9.58 32.61 21.04
CA ILE A 339 8.70 33.09 19.96
C ILE A 339 7.23 33.09 20.40
N ILE A 340 6.89 32.25 21.39
CA ILE A 340 5.51 32.15 21.90
C ILE A 340 5.08 33.56 22.36
N PRO A 341 4.04 34.15 21.76
CA PRO A 341 3.59 35.49 22.11
C PRO A 341 3.11 35.55 23.56
N SER A 342 3.23 36.71 24.19
CA SER A 342 2.63 36.95 25.50
C SER A 342 1.11 36.80 25.41
N ALA A 343 0.48 36.29 26.47
CA ALA A 343 -0.97 36.09 26.54
C ALA A 343 -1.79 37.37 26.31
N ASP A 344 -1.19 38.53 26.55
CA ASP A 344 -1.83 39.85 26.39
C ASP A 344 -1.70 40.43 24.96
N CYS A 345 -1.10 39.70 24.02
CA CYS A 345 -0.91 40.15 22.63
C CYS A 345 -2.13 39.81 21.75
N GLU A 346 -2.43 40.62 20.74
CA GLU A 346 -3.46 40.31 19.72
C GLU A 346 -3.15 39.01 18.95
N ASP A 347 -1.86 38.67 18.82
CA ASP A 347 -1.38 37.42 18.20
C ASP A 347 -1.22 36.27 19.19
N ALA A 348 -1.78 36.36 20.40
CA ALA A 348 -1.66 35.33 21.43
C ALA A 348 -2.16 33.97 20.93
N TRP A 349 -1.34 32.94 21.15
CA TRP A 349 -1.71 31.56 20.86
C TRP A 349 -2.48 30.99 22.06
N SER A 350 -3.42 30.09 21.81
CA SER A 350 -4.06 29.33 22.87
C SER A 350 -3.04 28.48 23.64
N GLU A 351 -3.34 28.14 24.89
CA GLU A 351 -2.46 27.27 25.68
C GLU A 351 -2.27 25.89 25.02
N GLN A 352 -3.29 25.40 24.31
CA GLN A 352 -3.21 24.16 23.54
C GLN A 352 -2.21 24.27 22.38
N GLU A 353 -2.27 25.34 21.59
CA GLU A 353 -1.31 25.61 20.51
C GLU A 353 0.12 25.75 21.06
N CYS A 354 0.27 26.45 22.19
CA CYS A 354 1.55 26.56 22.88
C CYS A 354 2.10 25.19 23.28
N GLN A 355 1.28 24.31 23.85
CA GLN A 355 1.72 22.98 24.26
C GLN A 355 2.10 22.09 23.08
N ILE A 356 1.32 22.12 22.00
CA ILE A 356 1.61 21.40 20.76
C ILE A 356 2.95 21.88 20.17
N TYR A 357 3.15 23.19 20.12
CA TYR A 357 4.40 23.80 19.64
C TYR A 357 5.61 23.43 20.52
N ARG A 358 5.48 23.54 21.86
CA ARG A 358 6.56 23.16 22.81
C ARG A 358 7.01 21.72 22.60
N ASN A 359 6.08 20.79 22.42
CA ASN A 359 6.38 19.39 22.16
C ASN A 359 7.15 19.21 20.83
N ALA A 360 6.71 19.88 19.76
CA ALA A 360 7.40 19.82 18.48
C ALA A 360 8.81 20.45 18.53
N VAL A 361 8.99 21.56 19.27
CA VAL A 361 10.30 22.19 19.49
C VAL A 361 11.22 21.28 20.30
N HIS A 362 10.68 20.58 21.31
CA HIS A 362 11.46 19.60 22.08
C HIS A 362 12.01 18.48 21.17
N HIS A 363 11.18 17.90 20.29
CA HIS A 363 11.65 16.91 19.33
C HIS A 363 12.62 17.48 18.30
N LEU A 364 12.44 18.73 17.88
CA LEU A 364 13.33 19.38 16.93
C LEU A 364 14.71 19.58 17.53
N ASP A 365 14.76 20.12 18.74
CA ASP A 365 15.98 20.33 19.50
C ASP A 365 16.77 19.03 19.68
N HIS A 366 16.04 17.95 20.02
CA HIS A 366 16.60 16.62 20.07
C HIS A 366 17.18 16.18 18.71
N ALA A 367 16.47 16.40 17.60
CA ALA A 367 16.97 16.07 16.27
C ALA A 367 18.28 16.80 15.91
N PHE A 368 18.44 18.06 16.34
CA PHE A 368 19.69 18.81 16.18
C PHE A 368 20.83 18.22 17.02
N ALA A 369 20.57 17.86 18.28
CA ALA A 369 21.57 17.20 19.13
C ALA A 369 21.99 15.84 18.55
N CYS A 370 21.05 15.09 17.95
CA CYS A 370 21.34 13.84 17.24
C CYS A 370 22.26 14.07 16.05
N ALA A 371 21.95 15.06 15.21
CA ALA A 371 22.74 15.40 14.04
C ALA A 371 24.17 15.83 14.40
N GLU A 372 24.32 16.60 15.49
CA GLU A 372 25.63 16.99 16.01
C GLU A 372 26.42 15.79 16.55
N GLY A 373 25.79 14.94 17.36
CA GLY A 373 26.45 13.76 17.94
C GLY A 373 26.86 12.70 16.92
N LEU A 374 26.12 12.58 15.80
CA LEU A 374 26.42 11.63 14.73
C LEU A 374 27.42 12.18 13.71
N GLY A 375 27.52 13.49 13.54
CA GLY A 375 28.42 14.11 12.56
C GLY A 375 28.22 13.55 11.16
N THR A 376 29.25 12.91 10.60
CA THR A 376 29.22 12.30 9.25
C THR A 376 28.35 11.07 9.14
N ALA A 377 27.94 10.47 10.27
CA ALA A 377 27.02 9.33 10.28
C ALA A 377 25.54 9.76 10.25
N PHE A 378 25.25 11.07 10.26
CA PHE A 378 23.88 11.57 10.12
C PHE A 378 23.33 11.29 8.73
N ASP A 379 22.21 10.59 8.66
CA ASP A 379 21.55 10.23 7.40
C ASP A 379 20.08 10.62 7.36
N ILE A 380 19.48 10.38 6.20
CA ILE A 380 18.07 10.68 5.96
C ILE A 380 17.14 9.94 6.92
N TRP A 381 17.45 8.70 7.30
CA TRP A 381 16.57 7.92 8.17
C TRP A 381 16.55 8.48 9.58
N VAL A 382 17.70 8.97 10.07
CA VAL A 382 17.78 9.72 11.33
C VAL A 382 16.98 11.01 11.21
N ALA A 383 17.15 11.80 10.15
CA ALA A 383 16.43 13.05 9.96
C ALA A 383 14.90 12.88 9.99
N LEU A 384 14.39 11.85 9.31
CA LEU A 384 12.95 11.57 9.22
C LEU A 384 12.36 10.99 10.52
N LYS A 385 13.14 10.20 11.27
CA LYS A 385 12.71 9.58 12.54
C LYS A 385 12.84 10.52 13.75
N ALA A 386 13.80 11.42 13.74
CA ALA A 386 14.07 12.28 14.89
C ALA A 386 13.03 13.40 15.07
N TRP A 387 12.37 13.85 14.00
CA TRP A 387 11.37 14.92 14.11
C TRP A 387 10.04 14.63 13.40
N PRO A 388 9.94 14.48 12.06
CA PRO A 388 8.63 14.37 11.41
C PRO A 388 7.75 13.21 11.88
N ILE A 389 8.34 12.03 12.11
CA ILE A 389 7.60 10.85 12.58
C ILE A 389 6.97 11.10 13.96
N LEU A 390 7.61 11.90 14.82
CA LEU A 390 7.19 12.16 16.21
C LEU A 390 6.15 13.28 16.35
N LEU A 391 5.88 14.05 15.30
CA LEU A 391 4.91 15.15 15.35
C LEU A 391 3.49 14.64 15.66
N SER A 392 2.74 15.31 16.53
CA SER A 392 1.35 14.94 16.77
C SER A 392 0.48 15.24 15.54
N PRO A 393 -0.68 14.57 15.37
CA PRO A 393 -1.68 14.98 14.38
C PRO A 393 -2.07 16.46 14.51
N ASP A 394 -2.19 16.96 15.74
CA ASP A 394 -2.53 18.36 16.01
C ASP A 394 -1.47 19.33 15.50
N TYR A 395 -0.17 18.98 15.60
CA TYR A 395 0.88 19.82 15.02
C TYR A 395 0.80 19.86 13.49
N LEU A 396 0.46 18.75 12.85
CA LEU A 396 0.27 18.70 11.40
C LEU A 396 -0.94 19.54 10.97
N GLN A 397 -1.98 19.59 11.81
CA GLN A 397 -3.10 20.51 11.63
C GLN A 397 -2.66 21.98 11.74
N LEU A 398 -1.77 22.32 12.67
CA LEU A 398 -1.18 23.67 12.74
C LEU A 398 -0.39 24.02 11.47
N LEU A 399 0.37 23.07 10.91
CA LEU A 399 1.07 23.27 9.63
C LEU A 399 0.09 23.48 8.47
N HIS A 400 -0.98 22.69 8.41
CA HIS A 400 -2.02 22.81 7.39
C HIS A 400 -2.64 24.21 7.39
N TYR A 401 -2.97 24.74 8.57
CA TYR A 401 -3.48 26.11 8.73
C TYR A 401 -2.40 27.20 8.68
N SER A 402 -1.16 26.86 8.31
CA SER A 402 -0.05 27.82 8.20
C SER A 402 0.22 28.60 9.50
N HIS A 403 0.01 27.96 10.66
CA HIS A 403 0.26 28.57 11.96
C HIS A 403 1.73 29.03 12.06
N PRO A 404 2.01 30.27 12.50
CA PRO A 404 3.35 30.85 12.43
C PRO A 404 4.39 30.04 13.19
N GLY A 405 4.08 29.59 14.41
CA GLY A 405 4.98 28.74 15.19
C GLY A 405 5.35 27.44 14.47
N ALA A 406 4.37 26.77 13.85
CA ALA A 406 4.59 25.49 13.17
C ALA A 406 5.47 25.67 11.92
N LEU A 407 5.22 26.72 11.14
CA LEU A 407 6.05 27.07 9.98
C LEU A 407 7.48 27.44 10.39
N ILE A 408 7.65 28.18 11.48
CA ILE A 408 8.97 28.53 11.99
C ILE A 408 9.73 27.27 12.38
N ALA A 409 9.17 26.37 13.19
CA ALA A 409 9.86 25.13 13.56
C ALA A 409 10.20 24.27 12.32
N LEU A 410 9.32 24.22 11.31
CA LEU A 410 9.62 23.56 10.03
C LEU A 410 10.81 24.20 9.30
N SER A 411 10.92 25.54 9.30
CA SER A 411 12.08 26.22 8.68
C SER A 411 13.40 25.84 9.34
N HIS A 412 13.42 25.63 10.66
CA HIS A 412 14.62 25.17 11.35
C HIS A 412 14.89 23.70 11.02
N TYR A 413 13.87 22.85 10.91
CA TYR A 413 14.06 21.47 10.42
C TYR A 413 14.66 21.41 9.00
N CYS A 414 14.32 22.36 8.11
CA CYS A 414 14.92 22.43 6.79
C CYS A 414 16.46 22.50 6.85
N VAL A 415 17.05 23.08 7.90
CA VAL A 415 18.52 23.10 8.10
C VAL A 415 19.08 21.67 8.25
N LEU A 416 18.38 20.77 8.92
CA LEU A 416 18.77 19.36 9.02
C LEU A 416 18.63 18.65 7.67
N LEU A 417 17.53 18.93 6.96
CA LEU A 417 17.30 18.35 5.63
C LEU A 417 18.32 18.83 4.60
N HIS A 418 18.77 20.09 4.69
CA HIS A 418 19.78 20.67 3.80
C HIS A 418 21.15 20.02 3.92
N LYS A 419 21.50 19.48 5.11
CA LYS A 419 22.72 18.68 5.30
C LYS A 419 22.73 17.41 4.45
N LEU A 420 21.58 17.01 3.93
CA LEU A 420 21.38 15.81 3.10
C LEU A 420 21.28 16.16 1.60
N ASP A 421 21.50 17.43 1.22
CA ASP A 421 21.72 17.78 -0.18
C ASP A 421 22.98 17.03 -0.68
N GLY A 422 22.88 16.42 -1.85
CA GLY A 422 23.76 15.40 -2.38
C GLY A 422 23.08 14.03 -2.54
N ILE A 423 21.98 13.79 -1.82
CA ILE A 423 21.16 12.58 -1.97
C ILE A 423 20.08 12.82 -3.02
N TRP A 424 20.14 12.08 -4.14
CA TRP A 424 19.32 12.33 -5.33
C TRP A 424 17.79 12.37 -5.07
N TYR A 425 17.28 11.58 -4.11
CA TYR A 425 15.86 11.55 -3.76
C TYR A 425 15.45 12.61 -2.73
N CYS A 426 16.40 13.34 -2.15
CA CYS A 426 16.16 14.45 -1.20
C CYS A 426 16.60 15.82 -1.74
N GLU A 427 17.33 15.85 -2.85
CA GLU A 427 17.97 17.03 -3.42
C GLU A 427 17.04 18.25 -3.57
N GLY A 428 17.50 19.40 -3.07
CA GLY A 428 16.85 20.70 -3.23
C GLY A 428 15.52 20.83 -2.49
N ARG A 429 15.11 19.80 -1.72
CA ARG A 429 13.83 19.79 -1.01
C ARG A 429 13.79 20.81 0.12
N ALA A 430 14.88 20.92 0.88
CA ALA A 430 14.98 21.88 1.97
C ALA A 430 14.80 23.32 1.50
N LYS A 431 15.39 23.67 0.36
CA LYS A 431 15.28 25.01 -0.27
C LYS A 431 13.86 25.31 -0.74
N ARG A 432 13.20 24.35 -1.41
CA ARG A 432 11.80 24.50 -1.86
C ARG A 432 10.86 24.76 -0.68
N ILE A 433 10.92 23.91 0.36
CA ILE A 433 10.11 24.08 1.57
C ILE A 433 10.38 25.43 2.24
N SER A 434 11.65 25.85 2.32
CA SER A 434 12.00 27.16 2.90
C SER A 434 11.40 28.32 2.11
N GLY A 435 11.39 28.23 0.77
CA GLY A 435 10.72 29.19 -0.11
C GLY A 435 9.21 29.25 0.13
N ASP A 436 8.55 28.10 0.26
CA ASP A 436 7.10 28.04 0.52
C ASP A 436 6.73 28.58 1.90
N ILE A 437 7.57 28.31 2.92
CA ILE A 437 7.40 28.89 4.26
C ILE A 437 7.44 30.41 4.17
N LEU A 438 8.41 30.98 3.45
CA LEU A 438 8.55 32.43 3.30
C LEU A 438 7.32 33.06 2.65
N GLN A 439 6.71 32.39 1.67
CA GLN A 439 5.48 32.84 1.02
C GLN A 439 4.24 32.73 1.91
N ARG A 440 4.16 31.70 2.77
CA ARG A 440 2.99 31.42 3.62
C ARG A 440 3.00 32.19 4.95
N LEU A 441 4.19 32.55 5.44
CA LEU A 441 4.39 33.17 6.75
C LEU A 441 4.28 34.70 6.65
N ASP A 442 3.55 35.31 7.57
CA ASP A 442 3.46 36.77 7.66
C ASP A 442 4.86 37.39 7.85
N PRO A 443 5.21 38.47 7.12
CA PRO A 443 6.50 39.16 7.21
C PRO A 443 6.99 39.47 8.62
N LYS A 444 6.08 39.72 9.58
CA LYS A 444 6.47 39.99 10.98
C LYS A 444 7.24 38.85 11.64
N TRP A 445 7.03 37.62 11.18
CA TRP A 445 7.69 36.42 11.71
C TRP A 445 8.97 36.03 10.95
N HIS A 446 9.31 36.71 9.84
CA HIS A 446 10.45 36.35 8.98
C HIS A 446 11.81 36.46 9.69
N THR A 447 11.91 37.22 10.77
CA THR A 447 13.12 37.33 11.59
C THR A 447 13.44 36.04 12.35
N HIS A 448 12.44 35.17 12.55
CA HIS A 448 12.55 33.94 13.34
C HIS A 448 12.85 32.69 12.52
N ILE A 449 12.71 32.75 11.19
CA ILE A 449 12.98 31.61 10.30
C ILE A 449 14.46 31.51 9.94
N LYS A 450 14.87 30.32 9.48
CA LYS A 450 16.15 30.11 8.83
C LYS A 450 15.93 29.88 7.35
N ILE A 451 16.53 30.73 6.52
CA ILE A 451 16.50 30.63 5.06
C ILE A 451 17.80 29.96 4.61
N LEU A 452 17.69 29.05 3.63
CA LEU A 452 18.77 28.23 3.09
C LEU A 452 19.27 28.71 1.73
#